data_AF-A0A2V4UFY3-F1
#
_entry.id   AF-A0A2V4UFY3-F1
#
_cell.length_a   1.000
_cell.length_b   1.000
_cell.length_c   1.000
_cell.angle_alpha   90.00
_cell.angle_beta   90.00
_cell.angle_gamma   90.00
#
_symmetry.space_group_name_H-M   'P 1'
#
loop_
_entity.id
_entity.type
_entity.pdbx_description
1 polymer ?
#
loop_
_entity_poly.entity_id
_entity_poly.type
_entity_poly.pdbx_seq_one_letter_code
_entity_poly.pdbx_strand_id
1 'polypeptide(L)'
;MFAVIIVILIIWASMWVFYKFMYPRAPKSMMPKAGDITTPRQCNFCGNRLAEYRGVLETLQTTPSLADNSDSVIKTNQDLFFCNYEHQADFHAGKTYGADD
;
A
#
# COMPACT_ATOMS: atom_id res chain seq x y z
N MET A 1 -17.35 26.51 41.64
CA MET A 1 -17.79 25.46 40.69
C MET A 1 -17.69 25.93 39.23
N PHE A 2 -18.22 27.11 38.86
CA PHE A 2 -18.12 27.62 37.48
C PHE A 2 -16.69 27.81 36.93
N ALA A 3 -15.75 28.27 37.75
CA ALA A 3 -14.35 28.43 37.31
C ALA A 3 -13.70 27.11 36.88
N VAL A 4 -13.98 26.01 37.59
CA VAL A 4 -13.48 24.68 37.26
C VAL A 4 -14.04 24.20 35.92
N ILE A 5 -15.34 24.45 35.68
CA ILE A 5 -16.01 24.09 34.42
C ILE A 5 -15.39 24.86 33.24
N ILE A 6 -15.13 26.16 33.41
CA ILE A 6 -14.52 27.00 32.37
C ILE A 6 -13.11 26.49 32.02
N VAL A 7 -12.30 26.14 33.02
CA VAL A 7 -10.95 25.60 32.78
C VAL A 7 -11.00 24.28 32.02
N ILE A 8 -11.93 23.38 32.34
CA ILE A 8 -12.10 22.11 31.62
C ILE A 8 -12.45 22.35 30.14
N LEU A 9 -13.34 23.30 29.84
CA LEU A 9 -13.71 23.64 28.46
C LEU A 9 -12.53 24.24 27.67
N ILE A 10 -11.72 25.09 28.31
CA ILE A 10 -10.51 25.66 27.69
C ILE A 10 -9.50 24.55 27.38
N ILE A 11 -9.26 23.64 28.32
CA ILE A 11 -8.35 22.51 28.10
C ILE A 11 -8.87 21.66 26.94
N TRP A 12 -10.15 21.30 26.92
CA TRP A 12 -10.75 20.51 25.84
C TRP A 12 -10.63 21.19 24.47
N ALA A 13 -10.95 22.49 24.38
CA ALA A 13 -10.84 23.25 23.14
C ALA A 13 -9.38 23.41 22.68
N SER A 14 -8.46 23.70 23.60
CA SER A 14 -7.03 23.81 23.28
C SER A 14 -6.49 22.50 22.74
N MET A 15 -6.81 21.39 23.41
CA MET A 15 -6.40 20.05 23.01
C MET A 15 -6.91 19.73 21.60
N TRP A 16 -8.18 20.03 21.30
CA TRP A 16 -8.76 19.84 19.97
C TRP A 16 -8.05 20.66 18.88
N VAL A 17 -7.76 21.94 19.14
CA VAL A 17 -7.05 22.81 18.18
C VAL A 17 -5.63 22.29 17.93
N PHE A 18 -4.89 21.95 18.99
CA PHE A 18 -3.54 21.41 18.87
C PHE A 18 -3.52 20.08 18.09
N TYR A 19 -4.42 19.16 18.40
CA TYR A 19 -4.52 17.89 17.66
C TYR A 19 -4.81 18.13 16.17
N LYS A 20 -5.71 19.08 15.86
CA LYS A 20 -6.04 19.38 14.46
C LYS A 20 -4.90 20.07 13.70
N PHE A 21 -4.10 20.89 14.38
CA PHE A 21 -2.98 21.60 13.79
C PHE A 21 -1.74 20.71 13.62
N MET A 22 -1.38 19.95 14.65
CA MET A 22 -0.18 19.10 14.66
C MET A 22 -0.35 17.81 13.84
N TYR A 23 -1.58 17.27 13.79
CA TYR A 23 -1.89 16.05 13.05
C TYR A 23 -2.93 16.35 11.97
N PRO A 24 -2.58 17.14 10.95
CA PRO A 24 -3.47 17.37 9.82
C PRO A 24 -3.79 16.01 9.19
N ARG A 25 -5.05 15.79 8.84
CA ARG A 25 -5.44 14.54 8.17
C ARG A 25 -4.61 14.37 6.90
N ALA A 26 -4.24 13.12 6.61
CA ALA A 26 -3.46 12.78 5.42
C ALA A 26 -4.06 13.43 4.16
N PRO A 27 -3.21 13.95 3.25
CA PRO A 27 -3.68 14.65 2.06
C PRO A 27 -4.56 13.72 1.22
N LYS A 28 -5.64 14.26 0.65
CA LYS A 28 -6.60 13.49 -0.15
C LYS A 28 -5.98 12.82 -1.38
N SER A 29 -4.80 13.27 -1.82
CA SER A 29 -4.04 12.62 -2.90
C SER A 29 -3.62 11.19 -2.58
N MET A 30 -3.52 10.83 -1.30
CA MET A 30 -3.21 9.49 -0.84
C MET A 30 -4.46 8.62 -0.68
N MET A 31 -5.67 9.15 -0.77
CA MET A 31 -6.89 8.36 -0.64
C MET A 31 -7.18 7.60 -1.95
N PRO A 32 -7.84 6.42 -1.89
CA PRO A 32 -8.31 5.75 -3.10
C PRO A 32 -9.21 6.68 -3.92
N LYS A 33 -8.97 6.75 -5.22
CA LYS A 33 -9.81 7.46 -6.18
C LYS A 33 -10.94 6.55 -6.64
N ALA A 34 -11.98 7.14 -7.23
CA ALA A 34 -13.07 6.35 -7.81
C ALA A 34 -12.52 5.47 -8.96
N GLY A 35 -12.67 4.16 -8.84
CA GLY A 35 -12.14 3.17 -9.79
C GLY A 35 -10.90 2.42 -9.30
N ASP A 36 -10.29 2.85 -8.19
CA ASP A 36 -9.16 2.14 -7.59
C ASP A 36 -9.62 0.84 -6.92
N ILE A 37 -8.85 -0.22 -7.13
CA ILE A 37 -9.08 -1.51 -6.48
C ILE A 37 -8.54 -1.42 -5.05
N THR A 38 -9.44 -1.52 -4.06
CA THR A 38 -9.12 -1.44 -2.63
C THR A 38 -8.88 -2.80 -1.99
N THR A 39 -8.96 -3.89 -2.78
CA THR A 39 -8.73 -5.23 -2.27
C THR A 39 -7.26 -5.38 -1.85
N PRO A 40 -7.00 -5.96 -0.67
CA PRO A 40 -5.64 -6.22 -0.22
C PRO A 40 -5.04 -7.38 -1.02
N ARG A 41 -3.85 -7.17 -1.57
CA ARG A 41 -2.99 -8.22 -2.15
C ARG A 41 -1.74 -8.39 -1.30
N GLN A 42 -1.17 -9.59 -1.35
CA GLN A 42 0.07 -9.90 -0.65
C GLN A 42 1.26 -9.53 -1.53
N CYS A 43 2.22 -8.81 -0.97
CA CYS A 43 3.45 -8.49 -1.67
C CYS A 43 4.28 -9.76 -1.88
N ASN A 44 4.67 -10.03 -3.13
CA ASN A 44 5.47 -11.21 -3.51
C ASN A 44 6.90 -11.17 -2.96
N PHE A 45 7.35 -10.01 -2.48
CA PHE A 45 8.69 -9.84 -1.91
C PHE A 45 8.71 -9.90 -0.38
N CYS A 46 7.97 -9.00 0.30
CA CYS A 46 8.00 -8.92 1.77
C CYS A 46 6.85 -9.65 2.47
N GLY A 47 5.89 -10.20 1.73
CA GLY A 47 4.75 -10.91 2.31
C GLY A 47 3.69 -10.02 3.01
N ASN A 48 3.91 -8.71 3.13
CA ASN A 48 2.91 -7.79 3.71
C ASN A 48 1.70 -7.60 2.79
N ARG A 49 0.53 -7.34 3.40
CA ARG A 49 -0.72 -7.09 2.68
C ARG A 49 -0.96 -5.60 2.50
N LEU A 50 -1.04 -5.14 1.25
CA LEU A 50 -1.38 -3.76 0.91
C LEU A 50 -2.56 -3.74 -0.06
N ALA A 51 -3.36 -2.68 0.00
CA ALA A 51 -4.39 -2.45 -1.00
C ALA A 51 -3.76 -2.23 -2.37
N GLU A 52 -4.38 -2.80 -3.40
CA GLU A 52 -3.83 -2.83 -4.76
C GLU A 52 -3.46 -1.43 -5.29
N TYR A 53 -4.29 -0.41 -5.03
CA TYR A 53 -4.03 0.98 -5.43
C TYR A 53 -2.76 1.62 -4.82
N ARG A 54 -2.16 1.01 -3.79
CA ARG A 54 -0.94 1.51 -3.13
C ARG A 54 0.33 0.85 -3.63
N GLY A 55 0.22 -0.30 -4.28
CA GLY A 55 1.37 -1.08 -4.71
C GLY A 55 1.60 -1.00 -6.20
N VAL A 56 2.63 -1.72 -6.63
CA VAL A 56 3.00 -1.91 -8.04
C VAL A 56 2.50 -3.27 -8.48
N LEU A 57 1.68 -3.30 -9.54
CA LEU A 57 1.23 -4.52 -10.19
C LEU A 57 2.09 -4.76 -11.41
N GLU A 58 2.71 -5.92 -11.48
CA GLU A 58 3.29 -6.44 -12.71
C GLU A 58 2.36 -7.50 -13.26
N THR A 59 1.66 -7.15 -14.35
CA THR A 59 1.05 -8.16 -15.20
C THR A 59 2.15 -8.67 -16.13
N LEU A 60 2.61 -9.90 -15.94
CA LEU A 60 3.52 -10.54 -16.89
C LEU A 60 2.75 -10.77 -18.20
N GLN A 61 2.72 -9.77 -19.07
CA GLN A 61 2.23 -9.91 -20.43
C GLN A 61 3.16 -10.90 -21.12
N THR A 62 2.68 -12.12 -21.29
CA THR A 62 3.18 -12.97 -22.37
C THR A 62 2.92 -12.17 -23.65
N THR A 63 3.96 -11.50 -24.18
CA THR A 63 3.95 -11.05 -25.57
C THR A 63 3.40 -12.18 -26.41
N PRO A 64 2.45 -11.94 -27.34
CA PRO A 64 2.14 -12.93 -28.36
C PRO A 64 3.37 -12.98 -29.29
N SER A 65 4.43 -13.64 -28.83
CA SER A 65 5.51 -14.08 -29.67
C SER A 65 4.89 -15.08 -30.63
N LEU A 66 4.65 -14.61 -31.85
CA LEU A 66 4.45 -15.45 -33.01
C LEU A 66 5.47 -16.59 -32.97
N ALA A 67 4.98 -17.82 -33.07
CA ALA A 67 5.73 -19.08 -33.20
C ALA A 67 6.56 -19.50 -31.98
N ASP A 68 6.06 -20.47 -31.20
CA ASP A 68 6.55 -21.84 -31.39
C ASP A 68 5.60 -22.87 -30.75
N ASN A 69 5.35 -23.96 -31.48
CA ASN A 69 4.56 -25.10 -31.03
C ASN A 69 5.43 -25.92 -30.07
N SER A 70 5.17 -25.88 -28.75
CA SER A 70 5.58 -26.94 -27.82
C SER A 70 4.90 -26.76 -26.46
N ASP A 71 3.93 -27.66 -26.24
CA ASP A 71 3.60 -28.30 -24.98
C ASP A 71 3.05 -27.45 -23.82
N SER A 72 2.07 -28.03 -23.15
CA SER A 72 1.20 -27.39 -22.16
C SER A 72 1.94 -26.89 -20.92
N VAL A 73 2.41 -25.66 -20.94
CA VAL A 73 2.70 -24.91 -19.71
C VAL A 73 1.45 -24.12 -19.38
N ILE A 74 0.79 -24.46 -18.26
CA ILE A 74 -0.22 -23.60 -17.65
C ILE A 74 0.46 -22.27 -17.35
N LYS A 75 0.36 -21.31 -18.28
CA LYS A 75 0.67 -19.90 -18.03
C LYS A 75 -0.43 -19.39 -17.13
N THR A 76 -0.33 -19.71 -15.84
CA THR A 76 -1.03 -18.94 -14.81
C THR A 76 -0.62 -17.50 -15.05
N ASN A 77 -1.56 -16.63 -15.40
CA ASN A 77 -1.37 -15.18 -15.35
C ASN A 77 -0.99 -14.84 -13.90
N GLN A 78 0.30 -14.92 -13.56
CA GLN A 78 0.78 -14.61 -12.23
C GLN A 78 0.98 -13.11 -12.21
N ASP A 79 -0.05 -12.40 -11.79
CA ASP A 79 0.07 -11.00 -11.41
C ASP A 79 0.98 -10.93 -10.19
N LEU A 80 2.18 -10.37 -10.34
CA LEU A 80 3.06 -10.08 -9.22
C LEU A 80 2.67 -8.74 -8.62
N PHE A 81 2.65 -8.65 -7.29
CA PHE A 81 2.30 -7.44 -6.55
C PHE A 81 3.41 -7.05 -5.60
N PHE A 82 3.76 -5.76 -5.60
CA PHE A 82 4.84 -5.20 -4.78
C PHE A 82 4.37 -3.97 -4.01
N CYS A 83 4.92 -3.75 -2.82
CA CYS A 83 4.55 -2.58 -2.00
C CYS A 83 5.02 -1.26 -2.62
N ASN A 84 6.18 -1.29 -3.29
CA ASN A 84 6.82 -0.15 -3.96
C ASN A 84 7.77 -0.68 -5.06
N TYR A 85 8.39 0.24 -5.81
CA TYR A 85 9.35 -0.10 -6.87
C TYR A 85 10.65 -0.71 -6.34
N GLU A 86 11.03 -0.43 -5.09
CA GLU A 86 12.22 -1.03 -4.46
C GLU A 86 12.01 -2.53 -4.24
N HIS A 87 10.86 -2.92 -3.69
CA HIS A 87 10.49 -4.32 -3.47
C HIS A 87 10.39 -5.10 -4.78
N GLN A 88 9.91 -4.47 -5.84
CA GLN A 88 9.90 -5.04 -7.19
C GLN A 88 11.33 -5.26 -7.70
N ALA A 89 12.18 -4.23 -7.63
CA ALA A 89 13.57 -4.32 -8.09
C ALA A 89 14.38 -5.35 -7.29
N ASP A 90 14.19 -5.40 -5.98
CA ASP A 90 14.88 -6.35 -5.11
C ASP A 90 14.42 -7.80 -5.34
N PHE A 91 13.13 -8.01 -5.62
CA PHE A 91 12.60 -9.31 -6.03
C PHE A 91 13.26 -9.79 -7.33
N HIS A 92 13.33 -8.93 -8.35
CA HIS A 92 13.99 -9.25 -9.62
C HIS A 92 15.51 -9.40 -9.49
N ALA A 93 16.13 -8.72 -8.52
CA ALA A 93 17.53 -8.89 -8.18
C ALA A 93 17.81 -10.16 -7.36
N GLY A 94 16.79 -10.95 -7.02
CA GLY A 94 16.93 -12.18 -6.24
C GLY A 94 17.38 -11.95 -4.80
N LYS A 95 17.17 -10.74 -4.27
CA LYS A 95 17.47 -10.46 -2.86
C LYS A 95 16.46 -11.18 -1.98
N THR A 96 16.82 -11.37 -0.73
CA THR A 96 15.92 -11.86 0.32
C THR A 96 16.14 -11.00 1.55
N TYR A 97 15.08 -10.38 2.08
CA TYR A 97 15.19 -9.78 3.40
C TYR A 97 15.19 -10.91 4.43
N GLY A 98 16.30 -11.05 5.16
CA GLY A 98 16.27 -11.76 6.43
C GLY A 98 15.30 -11.00 7.33
N ALA A 99 14.41 -11.72 8.01
CA ALA A 99 13.81 -11.18 9.21
C ALA A 99 14.98 -11.01 10.19
N ASP A 100 15.52 -9.80 10.29
CA ASP A 100 16.38 -9.45 11.40
C ASP A 100 15.48 -9.48 12.64
N ASP A 101 15.56 -10.58 13.40
CA ASP A 101 14.86 -10.81 14.67
C ASP A 101 15.25 -9.77 15.74
#